data_AF-A0A926BPC1-F1
#
_entry.id   AF-A0A926BPC1-F1
#
_cell.length_a   1.000
_cell.length_b   1.000
_cell.length_c   1.000
_cell.angle_alpha   90.00
_cell.angle_beta   90.00
_cell.angle_gamma   90.00
#
_symmetry.space_group_name_H-M   'P 1'
#
loop_
_entity.id
_entity.type
_entity.pdbx_description
1 polymer ?
#
loop_
_entity_poly.entity_id
_entity_poly.type
_entity_poly.pdbx_seq_one_letter_code
_entity_poly.pdbx_strand_id
1 'polypeptide(L)'
;FIPAIDMMAHTRRFLSTYDNYDIPFDQTHRDIVSLLLSPESRNVKGDNVAQAILSPLLGGTVTEEGEQFYLQTATGRQPMQLVAEGVRKIATLSQLLKNGFLRPGDTLFWDEPEANLNPKLMDEVVGVLLTLARSGVQVFLATHSYVILKEFDLQAETTDAVRYFALEHTENGTVAHATDTYADLAPNPIAEQFDRLYDLELTRATGRKRRA
;
A
#
# COMPACT_ATOMS: atom_id res chain seq x y z
N PHE A 1 4.14 10.30 0.23
CA PHE A 1 4.85 9.09 0.67
C PHE A 1 4.06 8.49 1.81
N ILE A 2 3.72 7.21 1.75
CA ILE A 2 3.06 6.46 2.82
C ILE A 2 4.10 5.47 3.39
N PRO A 3 4.49 5.61 4.66
CA PRO A 3 5.46 4.70 5.29
C PRO A 3 4.85 3.31 5.57
N ALA A 4 5.72 2.32 5.80
CA ALA A 4 5.30 0.95 6.15
C ALA A 4 4.48 0.90 7.45
N ILE A 5 4.83 1.76 8.42
CA ILE A 5 4.14 1.89 9.71
C ILE A 5 2.91 2.80 9.54
N ASP A 6 1.74 2.30 9.93
CA ASP A 6 0.52 3.11 9.97
C ASP A 6 0.62 4.26 10.99
N MET A 7 0.19 5.45 10.58
CA MET A 7 0.14 6.64 11.44
C MET A 7 -1.28 7.13 11.75
N MET A 8 -2.33 6.54 11.14
CA MET A 8 -3.69 7.01 11.35
C MET A 8 -4.20 6.79 12.78
N ALA A 9 -3.68 5.77 13.47
CA ALA A 9 -3.94 5.56 14.91
C ALA A 9 -3.16 6.51 15.84
N HIS A 10 -2.21 7.29 15.31
CA HIS A 10 -1.21 8.01 16.11
C HIS A 10 -1.20 9.52 15.84
N THR A 11 -2.27 10.08 15.27
CA THR A 11 -2.30 11.48 14.82
C THR A 11 -2.40 12.52 15.94
N ARG A 12 -3.07 12.19 17.05
CA ARG A 12 -3.34 13.15 18.14
C ARG A 12 -2.06 13.73 18.73
N ARG A 13 -1.91 15.06 18.69
CA ARG A 13 -0.73 15.78 19.17
C ARG A 13 0.59 15.35 18.54
N PHE A 14 0.57 14.56 17.46
CA PHE A 14 1.80 14.03 16.87
C PHE A 14 2.63 15.15 16.26
N LEU A 15 2.02 16.02 15.46
CA LEU A 15 2.72 17.12 14.79
C LEU A 15 3.39 18.05 15.80
N SER A 16 2.68 18.46 16.85
CA SER A 16 3.26 19.32 17.89
C SER A 16 4.31 18.60 18.74
N THR A 17 4.21 17.28 18.91
CA THR A 17 5.25 16.51 19.61
C THR A 17 6.50 16.38 18.75
N TYR A 18 6.35 16.02 17.48
CA TYR A 18 7.45 15.92 16.52
C TYR A 18 8.19 17.25 16.36
N ASP A 19 7.45 18.36 16.24
CA ASP A 19 8.05 19.67 15.97
C ASP A 19 8.82 20.27 17.16
N ASN A 20 8.53 19.83 18.39
CA ASN A 20 9.10 20.42 19.61
C ASN A 20 10.01 19.49 20.41
N TYR A 21 10.04 18.18 20.10
CA TYR A 21 10.77 17.18 20.87
C TYR A 21 11.50 16.20 19.96
N ASP A 22 12.61 15.67 20.46
CA ASP A 22 13.34 14.59 19.81
C ASP A 22 12.61 13.26 20.05
N ILE A 23 11.93 12.76 19.02
CA ILE A 23 11.20 11.49 19.02
C ILE A 23 11.72 10.58 17.90
N PRO A 24 11.68 9.25 18.07
CA PRO A 24 12.28 8.30 17.12
C PRO A 24 11.37 8.06 15.90
N PHE A 25 10.93 9.13 15.23
CA PHE A 25 10.19 9.09 13.98
C PHE A 25 10.92 9.97 12.95
N ASP A 26 10.92 9.52 11.70
CA ASP A 26 11.47 10.33 10.60
C ASP A 26 10.44 11.32 10.04
N GLN A 27 10.88 12.14 9.08
CA GLN A 27 10.04 13.16 8.45
C GLN A 27 8.83 12.57 7.71
N THR A 28 8.92 11.34 7.18
CA THR A 28 7.82 10.76 6.41
C THR A 28 6.59 10.50 7.28
N HIS A 29 6.79 10.15 8.55
CA HIS A 29 5.72 9.96 9.54
C HIS A 29 5.03 11.29 9.88
N ARG A 30 5.80 12.37 9.99
CA ARG A 30 5.26 13.73 10.17
C ARG A 30 4.45 14.18 8.97
N ASP A 31 5.00 13.99 7.78
CA ASP A 31 4.38 14.42 6.53
C ASP A 31 3.04 13.70 6.30
N ILE A 32 2.99 12.37 6.50
CA ILE A 32 1.73 11.63 6.34
C ILE A 32 0.67 12.09 7.34
N VAL A 33 1.03 12.35 8.60
CA VAL A 33 0.07 12.87 9.60
C VAL A 33 -0.44 14.26 9.19
N SER A 34 0.42 15.12 8.67
CA SER A 34 0.04 16.44 8.17
C SER A 34 -0.94 16.34 6.99
N LEU A 35 -0.72 15.39 6.09
CA LEU A 35 -1.64 15.14 4.98
C LEU A 35 -2.98 14.57 5.46
N LEU A 36 -2.96 13.64 6.41
CA LEU A 36 -4.18 13.04 6.96
C LEU A 36 -5.08 14.08 7.64
N LEU A 37 -4.50 14.96 8.47
CA LEU A 37 -5.21 16.02 9.19
C LEU A 37 -5.59 17.23 8.32
N SER A 38 -5.24 17.22 7.03
CA SER A 38 -5.67 18.29 6.13
C SER A 38 -7.18 18.20 5.86
N PRO A 39 -7.88 19.33 5.73
CA PRO A 39 -9.32 19.32 5.43
C PRO A 39 -9.64 18.62 4.11
N GLU A 40 -10.84 18.04 4.02
CA GLU A 40 -11.34 17.46 2.78
C GLU A 40 -11.35 18.51 1.64
N SER A 41 -10.92 18.08 0.45
CA SER A 41 -10.81 18.98 -0.69
C SER A 41 -12.19 19.26 -1.30
N ARG A 42 -12.50 20.55 -1.49
CA ARG A 42 -13.76 21.00 -2.09
C ARG A 42 -13.98 20.49 -3.53
N ASN A 43 -12.89 20.09 -4.20
CA ASN A 43 -12.86 19.70 -5.60
C ASN A 43 -12.90 18.19 -5.82
N VAL A 44 -12.95 17.37 -4.76
CA VAL A 44 -13.14 15.90 -4.86
C VAL A 44 -14.64 15.56 -5.01
N LYS A 45 -15.36 16.39 -5.79
CA LYS A 45 -16.76 16.17 -6.13
C LYS A 45 -16.83 15.52 -7.50
N GLY A 46 -16.71 14.20 -7.50
CA GLY A 46 -16.85 13.33 -8.68
C GLY A 46 -16.73 11.87 -8.27
N ASP A 47 -17.23 10.96 -9.11
CA ASP A 47 -17.10 9.51 -8.91
C ASP A 47 -15.62 9.12 -8.95
N ASN A 48 -14.99 9.12 -7.79
CA ASN A 48 -13.64 8.61 -7.62
C ASN A 48 -13.74 7.07 -7.57
N VAL A 49 -13.48 6.42 -8.70
CA VAL A 49 -13.54 4.96 -8.85
C VAL A 49 -12.68 4.27 -7.78
N ALA A 50 -11.48 4.79 -7.50
CA ALA A 50 -10.63 4.26 -6.43
C ALA A 50 -11.30 4.35 -5.05
N GLN A 51 -11.98 5.46 -4.75
CA GLN A 51 -12.75 5.59 -3.51
C GLN A 51 -13.93 4.59 -3.43
N ALA A 52 -14.58 4.32 -4.56
CA ALA A 52 -15.66 3.35 -4.65
C ALA A 52 -15.17 1.91 -4.38
N ILE A 53 -13.96 1.56 -4.82
CA ILE A 53 -13.32 0.27 -4.54
C ILE A 53 -12.92 0.18 -3.05
N LEU A 54 -12.34 1.25 -2.48
CA LEU A 54 -11.87 1.25 -1.09
C LEU A 54 -13.00 1.22 -0.05
N SER A 55 -14.15 1.82 -0.35
CA SER A 55 -15.22 2.01 0.66
C SER A 55 -15.78 0.69 1.20
N PRO A 56 -16.08 -0.35 0.38
CA PRO A 56 -16.43 -1.68 0.86
C PRO A 56 -15.35 -2.33 1.73
N LEU A 57 -14.07 -2.17 1.39
CA LEU A 57 -12.95 -2.79 2.10
C LEU A 57 -12.78 -2.26 3.53
N LEU A 58 -13.17 -1.01 3.75
CA LEU A 58 -13.16 -0.38 5.08
C LEU A 58 -14.27 -0.91 6.00
N GLY A 59 -15.37 -1.43 5.44
CA GLY A 59 -16.55 -1.83 6.20
C GLY A 59 -17.22 -0.67 6.96
N GLY A 60 -16.98 0.57 6.56
CA GLY A 60 -17.44 1.77 7.24
C GLY A 60 -16.83 3.07 6.69
N THR A 61 -17.07 4.17 7.38
CA THR A 61 -16.61 5.51 6.98
C THR A 61 -15.61 6.05 8.00
N VAL A 62 -14.50 6.60 7.49
CA VAL A 62 -13.53 7.33 8.31
C VAL A 62 -14.09 8.70 8.69
N THR A 63 -14.04 9.02 9.99
CA THR A 63 -14.46 10.31 10.57
C THR A 63 -13.35 10.87 11.45
N GLU A 64 -13.28 12.19 11.59
CA GLU A 64 -12.25 12.88 12.37
C GLU A 64 -12.89 13.70 13.50
N GLU A 65 -12.27 13.71 14.68
CA GLU A 65 -12.61 14.61 15.79
C GLU A 65 -11.34 14.94 16.60
N GLY A 66 -10.99 16.23 16.71
CA GLY A 66 -9.91 16.70 17.58
C GLY A 66 -8.56 16.03 17.31
N GLU A 67 -8.15 15.97 16.02
CA GLU A 67 -6.94 15.29 15.52
C GLU A 67 -6.95 13.77 15.69
N GLN A 68 -8.10 13.15 15.97
CA GLN A 68 -8.23 11.70 16.05
C GLN A 68 -9.17 11.17 14.98
N PHE A 69 -8.75 10.06 14.36
CA PHE A 69 -9.56 9.33 13.39
C PHE A 69 -10.35 8.21 14.07
N TYR A 70 -11.55 7.97 13.53
CA TYR A 70 -12.48 6.95 13.97
C TYR A 70 -13.08 6.24 12.76
N LEU A 71 -13.30 4.93 12.90
CA LEU A 71 -14.06 4.16 11.94
C LEU A 71 -15.52 4.07 12.41
N GLN A 72 -16.42 4.68 11.64
CA GLN A 72 -17.86 4.58 11.83
C GLN A 72 -18.40 3.40 11.02
N THR A 73 -18.84 2.35 11.70
CA THR A 73 -19.48 1.18 11.09
C THR A 73 -20.97 1.14 11.46
N ALA A 74 -21.69 0.13 10.97
CA ALA A 74 -23.06 -0.14 11.39
C ALA A 74 -23.19 -0.52 12.88
N THR A 75 -22.12 -1.05 13.48
CA THR A 75 -22.11 -1.51 14.89
C THR A 75 -21.68 -0.44 15.87
N GLY A 76 -21.10 0.67 15.40
CA GLY A 76 -20.74 1.80 16.24
C GLY A 76 -19.55 2.58 15.70
N ARG A 77 -19.07 3.51 16.53
CA ARG A 77 -17.89 4.32 16.25
C ARG A 77 -16.74 3.80 17.10
N GLN A 78 -15.64 3.43 16.46
CA GLN A 78 -14.44 2.98 17.17
C GLN A 78 -13.23 3.85 16.83
N PRO A 79 -12.40 4.19 17.83
CA PRO A 79 -11.16 4.93 17.60
C PRO A 79 -10.18 4.06 16.79
N MET A 80 -9.41 4.66 15.89
CA MET A 80 -8.51 3.92 14.98
C MET A 80 -7.49 3.04 15.72
N GLN A 81 -7.15 3.34 16.97
CA GLN A 81 -6.28 2.49 17.80
C GLN A 81 -6.83 1.07 18.04
N LEU A 82 -8.15 0.87 17.92
CA LEU A 82 -8.79 -0.45 18.07
C LEU A 82 -9.05 -1.15 16.72
N VAL A 83 -8.78 -0.48 15.61
CA VAL A 83 -8.98 -1.00 14.25
C VAL A 83 -7.73 -1.77 13.82
N ALA A 84 -7.89 -2.89 13.11
CA ALA A 84 -6.77 -3.66 12.58
C ALA A 84 -5.90 -2.83 11.62
N GLU A 85 -4.58 -2.97 11.69
CA GLU A 85 -3.64 -2.12 10.95
C GLU A 85 -3.83 -2.15 9.44
N GLY A 86 -4.09 -3.31 8.86
CA GLY A 86 -4.40 -3.41 7.44
C GLY A 86 -5.60 -2.53 7.02
N VAL A 87 -6.64 -2.44 7.86
CA VAL A 87 -7.79 -1.55 7.61
C VAL A 87 -7.39 -0.09 7.77
N ARG A 88 -6.47 0.25 8.69
CA ARG A 88 -5.96 1.62 8.87
C ARG A 88 -5.12 2.09 7.67
N LYS A 89 -4.39 1.18 7.02
CA LYS A 89 -3.69 1.46 5.75
C LYS A 89 -4.66 1.79 4.62
N ILE A 90 -5.73 1.00 4.47
CA ILE A 90 -6.81 1.28 3.51
C ILE A 90 -7.48 2.63 3.85
N ALA A 91 -7.68 2.90 5.15
CA ALA A 91 -8.29 4.14 5.62
C ALA A 91 -7.40 5.36 5.32
N THR A 92 -6.08 5.21 5.46
CA THR A 92 -5.08 6.22 5.09
C THR A 92 -5.20 6.57 3.61
N LEU A 93 -5.23 5.57 2.71
CA LEU A 93 -5.37 5.83 1.27
C LEU A 93 -6.70 6.53 0.94
N SER A 94 -7.80 6.06 1.54
CA SER A 94 -9.14 6.65 1.43
C SER A 94 -9.16 8.11 1.90
N GLN A 95 -8.52 8.42 3.03
CA GLN A 95 -8.43 9.78 3.54
C GLN A 95 -7.60 10.69 2.63
N LEU A 96 -6.48 10.20 2.08
CA LEU A 96 -5.66 10.96 1.14
C LEU A 96 -6.43 11.30 -0.15
N LEU A 97 -7.27 10.38 -0.64
CA LEU A 97 -8.15 10.65 -1.78
C LEU A 97 -9.16 11.76 -1.46
N LYS A 98 -9.83 11.68 -0.30
CA LYS A 98 -10.78 12.71 0.17
C LYS A 98 -10.12 14.07 0.37
N ASN A 99 -8.90 14.09 0.88
CA ASN A 99 -8.12 15.32 1.07
C ASN A 99 -7.56 15.85 -0.26
N GLY A 100 -7.67 15.10 -1.35
CA GLY A 100 -7.27 15.52 -2.70
C GLY A 100 -5.76 15.47 -2.93
N PHE A 101 -5.04 14.56 -2.28
CA PHE A 101 -3.58 14.39 -2.48
C PHE A 101 -3.21 13.31 -3.51
N LEU A 102 -4.20 12.70 -4.16
CA LEU A 102 -4.04 11.64 -5.15
C LEU A 102 -4.84 11.97 -6.41
N ARG A 103 -4.49 13.10 -7.04
CA ARG A 103 -5.10 13.63 -8.27
C ARG A 103 -4.19 13.39 -9.48
N PRO A 104 -4.73 13.51 -10.72
CA PRO A 104 -3.90 13.42 -11.92
C PRO A 104 -2.70 14.38 -11.84
N GLY A 105 -1.49 13.87 -12.06
CA GLY A 105 -0.23 14.61 -11.94
C GLY A 105 0.47 14.48 -10.58
N ASP A 106 -0.20 13.95 -9.55
CA ASP A 106 0.42 13.64 -8.26
C ASP A 106 1.26 12.36 -8.34
N THR A 107 2.18 12.18 -7.38
CA THR A 107 3.00 10.97 -7.24
C THR A 107 2.79 10.33 -5.87
N LEU A 108 2.37 9.06 -5.87
CA LEU A 108 2.26 8.22 -4.69
C LEU A 108 3.49 7.34 -4.56
N PHE A 109 4.22 7.50 -3.46
CA PHE A 109 5.19 6.53 -2.97
C PHE A 109 4.56 5.77 -1.81
N TRP A 110 4.58 4.44 -1.84
CA TRP A 110 4.08 3.62 -0.75
C TRP A 110 5.05 2.49 -0.43
N ASP A 111 5.52 2.48 0.80
CA ASP A 111 6.40 1.46 1.35
C ASP A 111 5.60 0.35 2.06
N GLU A 112 5.90 -0.89 1.73
CA GLU A 112 5.27 -2.12 2.24
C GLU A 112 3.73 -2.01 2.39
N PRO A 113 2.98 -1.79 1.29
CA PRO A 113 1.52 -1.77 1.35
C PRO A 113 0.96 -3.07 1.95
N GLU A 114 1.59 -4.21 1.71
CA GLU A 114 1.21 -5.54 2.20
C GLU A 114 1.33 -5.72 3.73
N ALA A 115 2.15 -4.92 4.42
CA ALA A 115 2.47 -5.21 5.81
C ALA A 115 1.20 -5.08 6.67
N ASN A 116 0.89 -6.16 7.41
CA ASN A 116 -0.31 -6.31 8.22
C ASN A 116 -1.66 -6.28 7.45
N LEU A 117 -1.64 -6.39 6.11
CA LEU A 117 -2.84 -6.62 5.30
C LEU A 117 -3.22 -8.10 5.28
N ASN A 118 -4.52 -8.36 5.25
CA ASN A 118 -5.01 -9.69 4.92
C ASN A 118 -4.66 -9.97 3.43
N PRO A 119 -4.06 -11.13 3.09
CA PRO A 119 -3.76 -11.47 1.70
C PRO A 119 -4.96 -11.33 0.74
N LYS A 120 -6.19 -11.56 1.23
CA LYS A 120 -7.43 -11.41 0.46
C LYS A 120 -7.82 -9.97 0.13
N LEU A 121 -7.07 -8.98 0.62
CA LEU A 121 -7.29 -7.56 0.31
C LEU A 121 -6.19 -7.03 -0.61
N MET A 122 -5.14 -7.80 -0.88
CA MET A 122 -4.00 -7.37 -1.69
C MET A 122 -4.39 -7.19 -3.15
N ASP A 123 -5.26 -8.05 -3.68
CA ASP A 123 -5.86 -7.94 -5.01
C ASP A 123 -6.63 -6.63 -5.19
N GLU A 124 -7.48 -6.28 -4.22
CA GLU A 124 -8.26 -5.05 -4.22
C GLU A 124 -7.36 -3.81 -4.08
N VAL A 125 -6.31 -3.86 -3.24
CA VAL A 125 -5.32 -2.79 -3.14
C VAL A 125 -4.61 -2.57 -4.47
N VAL A 126 -4.18 -3.63 -5.16
CA VAL A 126 -3.56 -3.52 -6.49
C VAL A 126 -4.52 -2.92 -7.51
N GLY A 127 -5.79 -3.36 -7.52
CA GLY A 127 -6.83 -2.79 -8.37
C GLY A 127 -7.03 -1.28 -8.15
N VAL A 128 -6.98 -0.83 -6.90
CA VAL A 128 -7.01 0.61 -6.56
C VAL A 128 -5.78 1.34 -7.11
N LEU A 129 -4.58 0.77 -6.95
CA LEU A 129 -3.34 1.40 -7.41
C LEU A 129 -3.28 1.51 -8.94
N LEU A 130 -3.73 0.48 -9.67
CA LEU A 130 -3.90 0.53 -11.13
C LEU A 130 -4.94 1.57 -11.53
N THR A 131 -6.06 1.67 -10.81
CA THR A 131 -7.08 2.70 -11.06
C THR A 131 -6.52 4.11 -10.88
N LEU A 132 -5.71 4.35 -9.85
CA LEU A 132 -5.02 5.63 -9.64
C LEU A 132 -4.02 5.90 -10.78
N ALA A 133 -3.24 4.90 -11.18
CA ALA A 133 -2.30 5.01 -12.29
C ALA A 133 -2.97 5.40 -13.60
N ARG A 134 -4.07 4.72 -13.96
CA ARG A 134 -4.91 5.01 -15.13
C ARG A 134 -5.55 6.39 -15.07
N SER A 135 -5.79 6.90 -13.86
CA SER A 135 -6.30 8.25 -13.63
C SER A 135 -5.19 9.32 -13.71
N GLY A 136 -3.94 8.95 -13.98
CA GLY A 136 -2.81 9.87 -14.15
C GLY A 136 -2.01 10.16 -12.87
N VAL A 137 -2.18 9.37 -11.80
CA VAL A 137 -1.30 9.40 -10.62
C VAL A 137 -0.09 8.53 -10.89
N GLN A 138 1.13 9.02 -10.68
CA GLN A 138 2.31 8.15 -10.77
C GLN A 138 2.46 7.36 -9.46
N VAL A 139 2.56 6.03 -9.54
CA VAL A 139 2.64 5.16 -8.36
C VAL A 139 4.00 4.45 -8.31
N PHE A 140 4.69 4.56 -7.18
CA PHE A 140 5.91 3.82 -6.84
C PHE A 140 5.67 3.01 -5.57
N LEU A 141 5.99 1.73 -5.63
CA LEU A 141 5.82 0.80 -4.52
C LEU A 141 7.15 0.16 -4.17
N ALA A 142 7.46 0.10 -2.87
CA ALA A 142 8.47 -0.80 -2.34
C ALA A 142 7.74 -1.97 -1.67
N THR A 143 8.05 -3.19 -2.09
CA THR A 143 7.35 -4.40 -1.63
C THR A 143 8.30 -5.58 -1.61
N HIS A 144 8.08 -6.49 -0.68
CA HIS A 144 8.70 -7.81 -0.61
C HIS A 144 7.66 -8.94 -0.83
N SER A 145 6.44 -8.58 -1.25
CA SER A 145 5.32 -9.51 -1.42
C SER A 145 5.23 -10.07 -2.83
N TYR A 146 5.41 -11.38 -2.95
CA TYR A 146 5.10 -12.12 -4.17
C TYR A 146 3.65 -11.90 -4.61
N VAL A 147 2.70 -11.84 -3.67
CA VAL A 147 1.28 -11.67 -3.98
C VAL A 147 1.04 -10.33 -4.65
N ILE A 148 1.56 -9.23 -4.12
CA ILE A 148 1.41 -7.90 -4.74
C ILE A 148 2.03 -7.90 -6.14
N LEU A 149 3.26 -8.40 -6.28
CA LEU A 149 3.95 -8.47 -7.57
C LEU A 149 3.14 -9.27 -8.60
N LYS A 150 2.59 -10.41 -8.18
CA LYS A 150 1.80 -11.28 -9.05
C LYS A 150 0.43 -10.70 -9.38
N GLU A 151 -0.22 -10.03 -8.45
CA GLU A 151 -1.48 -9.31 -8.72
C GLU A 151 -1.28 -8.20 -9.75
N PHE A 152 -0.16 -7.47 -9.72
CA PHE A 152 0.15 -6.51 -10.80
C PHE A 152 0.31 -7.21 -12.16
N ASP A 153 1.03 -8.32 -12.21
CA ASP A 153 1.23 -9.11 -13.44
C ASP A 153 -0.09 -9.67 -14.00
N LEU A 154 -1.04 -10.03 -13.13
CA LEU A 154 -2.33 -10.62 -13.53
C LEU A 154 -3.41 -9.58 -13.85
N GLN A 155 -3.43 -8.45 -13.15
CA GLN A 155 -4.48 -7.44 -13.28
C GLN A 155 -4.14 -6.30 -14.24
N ALA A 156 -2.84 -6.05 -14.51
CA ALA A 156 -2.43 -5.00 -15.44
C ALA A 156 -2.93 -5.31 -16.86
N GLU A 157 -3.44 -4.29 -17.53
CA GLU A 157 -3.83 -4.35 -18.94
C GLU A 157 -2.64 -4.00 -19.83
N THR A 158 -2.65 -4.41 -21.10
CA THR A 158 -1.59 -4.06 -22.06
C THR A 158 -1.40 -2.56 -22.29
N THR A 159 -2.38 -1.75 -21.89
CA THR A 159 -2.36 -0.28 -21.93
C THR A 159 -1.73 0.35 -20.68
N ASP A 160 -1.58 -0.42 -19.59
CA ASP A 160 -0.94 0.05 -18.38
C ASP A 160 0.59 0.04 -18.51
N ALA A 161 1.23 1.09 -18.02
CA ALA A 161 2.69 1.17 -17.96
C ALA A 161 3.17 0.70 -16.58
N VAL A 162 3.35 -0.60 -16.42
CA VAL A 162 3.94 -1.20 -15.20
C VAL A 162 5.41 -1.52 -15.44
N ARG A 163 6.27 -1.13 -14.50
CA ARG A 163 7.71 -1.40 -14.55
C ARG A 163 8.17 -1.96 -13.21
N TYR A 164 8.93 -3.04 -13.27
CA TYR A 164 9.47 -3.73 -12.11
C TYR A 164 10.96 -3.41 -11.96
N PHE A 165 11.40 -3.31 -10.71
CA PHE A 165 12.79 -3.05 -10.35
C PHE A 165 13.22 -4.05 -9.28
N ALA A 166 14.19 -4.91 -9.60
CA ALA A 166 14.88 -5.73 -8.61
C ALA A 166 16.14 -4.99 -8.15
N LEU A 167 16.27 -4.81 -6.84
CA LEU A 167 17.43 -4.16 -6.22
C LEU A 167 18.34 -5.23 -5.63
N GLU A 168 19.53 -5.36 -6.19
CA GLU A 168 20.54 -6.34 -5.76
C GLU A 168 21.69 -5.62 -5.05
N HIS A 169 22.04 -6.07 -3.84
CA HIS A 169 23.20 -5.56 -3.13
C HIS A 169 24.46 -6.32 -3.54
N THR A 170 25.40 -5.63 -4.15
CA THR A 170 26.70 -6.16 -4.61
C THR A 170 27.85 -5.57 -3.79
N GLU A 171 29.08 -6.09 -3.97
CA GLU A 171 30.29 -5.52 -3.32
C GLU A 171 30.52 -4.04 -3.67
N ASN A 172 30.03 -3.59 -4.83
CA ASN A 172 30.18 -2.21 -5.31
C ASN A 172 28.95 -1.34 -5.04
N GLY A 173 28.01 -1.80 -4.20
CA GLY A 173 26.77 -1.11 -3.88
C GLY A 173 25.53 -1.75 -4.52
N THR A 174 24.44 -1.01 -4.60
CA THR A 174 23.15 -1.51 -5.10
C THR A 174 23.03 -1.35 -6.61
N VAL A 175 22.72 -2.45 -7.30
CA VAL A 175 22.41 -2.47 -8.74
C VAL A 175 20.91 -2.64 -8.92
N ALA A 176 20.31 -1.84 -9.81
CA ALA A 176 18.90 -1.94 -10.16
C ALA A 176 18.72 -2.65 -11.51
N HIS A 177 17.95 -3.73 -11.50
CA HIS A 177 17.57 -4.49 -12.70
C HIS A 177 16.11 -4.17 -13.03
N ALA A 178 15.88 -3.53 -14.17
CA ALA A 178 14.56 -3.03 -14.56
C ALA A 178 13.98 -3.81 -15.74
N THR A 179 12.70 -4.14 -15.65
CA THR A 179 11.95 -4.82 -16.72
C THR A 179 10.50 -4.34 -16.74
N ASP A 180 9.85 -4.45 -17.90
CA ASP A 180 8.43 -4.13 -18.06
C ASP A 180 7.53 -5.38 -17.87
N THR A 181 8.12 -6.58 -17.75
CA THR A 181 7.40 -7.85 -17.55
C THR A 181 7.86 -8.53 -16.28
N TYR A 182 6.92 -8.98 -15.43
CA TYR A 182 7.26 -9.70 -14.19
C TYR A 182 8.04 -11.00 -14.44
N ALA A 183 7.71 -11.73 -15.51
CA ALA A 183 8.39 -12.97 -15.89
C ALA A 183 9.90 -12.80 -16.18
N ASP A 184 10.31 -11.61 -16.62
CA ASP A 184 11.70 -11.29 -16.94
C ASP A 184 12.44 -10.65 -15.76
N LEU A 185 11.80 -10.52 -14.59
CA LEU A 185 12.40 -9.91 -13.41
C LEU A 185 13.47 -10.84 -12.84
N ALA A 186 14.73 -10.45 -12.99
CA ALA A 186 15.89 -11.16 -12.45
C ALA A 186 16.93 -10.16 -11.93
N PRO A 187 17.58 -10.42 -10.78
CA PRO A 187 17.30 -11.53 -9.86
C PRO A 187 15.96 -11.34 -9.13
N ASN A 188 15.29 -12.44 -8.77
CA ASN A 188 14.02 -12.38 -8.03
C ASN A 188 13.99 -13.41 -6.88
N PRO A 189 14.69 -13.11 -5.77
CA PRO A 189 14.74 -14.00 -4.61
C PRO A 189 13.34 -14.28 -4.00
N ILE A 190 12.40 -13.34 -4.16
CA ILE A 190 11.02 -13.49 -3.70
C ILE A 190 10.36 -14.65 -4.45
N ALA A 191 10.36 -14.63 -5.78
CA ALA A 191 9.82 -15.72 -6.60
C ALA A 191 10.54 -17.05 -6.33
N GLU A 192 11.87 -17.04 -6.24
CA GLU A 192 12.66 -18.24 -5.93
C GLU A 192 12.26 -18.91 -4.60
N GLN A 193 12.00 -18.12 -3.54
CA GLN A 193 11.52 -18.68 -2.28
C GLN A 193 10.11 -19.25 -2.40
N PHE A 194 9.22 -18.62 -3.16
CA PHE A 194 7.87 -19.15 -3.39
C PHE A 194 7.88 -20.44 -4.20
N ASP A 195 8.68 -20.52 -5.26
CA ASP A 195 8.85 -21.74 -6.06
C ASP A 195 9.38 -22.91 -5.21
N ARG A 196 10.36 -22.63 -4.36
CA ARG A 196 10.88 -23.62 -3.40
C ARG A 196 9.79 -24.14 -2.47
N LEU A 197 8.95 -23.27 -1.91
CA LEU A 197 7.86 -23.69 -1.02
C LEU A 197 6.83 -24.55 -1.78
N TYR A 198 6.47 -24.13 -2.98
CA TYR A 198 5.54 -24.87 -3.84
C TYR A 198 6.08 -26.27 -4.20
N ASP A 199 7.35 -26.38 -4.55
CA ASP A 199 7.99 -27.67 -4.83
C ASP A 199 8.04 -28.59 -3.59
N LEU A 200 8.22 -28.04 -2.39
CA LEU A 200 8.15 -28.79 -1.14
C LEU A 200 6.74 -29.33 -0.88
N GLU A 201 5.70 -28.52 -1.12
CA GLU A 201 4.30 -28.94 -1.00
C GLU A 201 3.96 -30.05 -2.01
N LEU A 202 4.36 -29.89 -3.27
CA LEU A 202 4.18 -30.91 -4.30
C LEU A 202 4.89 -32.22 -3.95
N THR A 203 6.12 -32.14 -3.46
CA THR A 203 6.89 -33.32 -3.04
C THR A 203 6.18 -34.04 -1.90
N ARG A 204 5.63 -33.30 -0.93
CA ARG A 204 4.86 -33.87 0.19
C ARG A 204 3.55 -34.51 -0.29
N ALA A 205 2.85 -33.90 -1.23
CA ALA A 205 1.57 -34.38 -1.73
C ALA A 205 1.71 -35.59 -2.68
N THR A 206 2.78 -35.64 -3.49
CA THR A 206 2.94 -36.64 -4.56
C THR A 206 4.00 -37.72 -4.26
N GLY A 207 4.84 -37.54 -3.24
CA GLY A 207 5.96 -38.44 -2.92
C GLY A 207 7.07 -38.46 -3.97
N ARG A 208 7.01 -37.63 -5.01
CA ARG A 208 8.00 -37.55 -6.09
C ARG A 208 8.67 -36.18 -6.07
N LYS A 209 10.01 -36.17 -6.00
CA LYS A 209 10.80 -34.96 -6.29
C LYS A 209 10.74 -34.66 -7.78
N ARG A 210 10.48 -33.41 -8.14
CA ARG A 210 10.61 -32.90 -9.51
C ARG A 210 12.08 -33.06 -9.92
N ARG A 211 12.34 -33.68 -11.07
CA ARG A 211 13.71 -33.72 -11.62
C ARG A 211 14.04 -32.31 -12.10
N ALA A 212 15.20 -31.82 -11.67
CA ALA A 212 15.78 -30.54 -12.06
C ALA A 212 15.88 -30.41 -13.58
#